data_AF-A0A8S3JRE1-F1
#
_entry.id   AF-A0A8S3JRE1-F1
#
_cell.length_a   1.000
_cell.length_b   1.000
_cell.length_c   1.000
_cell.angle_alpha   90.00
_cell.angle_beta   90.00
_cell.angle_gamma   90.00
#
_symmetry.space_group_name_H-M   'P 1'
#
loop_
_entity.id
_entity.type
_entity.pdbx_description
1 polymer ?
#
loop_
_entity_poly.entity_id
_entity_poly.type
_entity_poly.pdbx_seq_one_letter_code
_entity_poly.pdbx_strand_id
1 'polypeptide(L)'
;MQHKSYIIGSGDVKYHLGTCVERLNRASNTNVKFSLVANPSHLEAVDPVVQGKTRAEQFYRGDKFGDKAMSILLHGDAAFAGQGVVYETFHLSDLPA
;
A
#
# COMPACT_ATOMS: atom_id res chain seq x y z
N MET A 1 0.65 31.38 -22.21
CA MET A 1 1.74 30.39 -22.31
C MET A 1 1.60 29.41 -21.16
N GLN A 2 1.17 28.17 -21.43
CA GLN A 2 1.01 27.13 -20.41
C GLN A 2 2.39 26.70 -19.91
N HIS A 3 2.68 26.90 -18.63
CA HIS A 3 3.82 26.26 -17.98
C HIS A 3 3.49 24.77 -17.82
N LYS A 4 3.92 23.97 -18.81
CA LYS A 4 3.98 22.52 -18.68
C LYS A 4 5.06 22.24 -17.63
N SER A 5 4.65 22.03 -16.38
CA SER A 5 5.56 21.56 -15.34
C SER A 5 6.03 20.18 -15.77
N TYR A 6 7.29 20.09 -16.20
CA TYR A 6 7.92 18.83 -16.54
C TYR A 6 8.12 18.10 -15.21
N ILE A 7 7.24 17.14 -14.89
CA ILE A 7 7.47 16.25 -13.76
C ILE A 7 8.67 15.39 -14.15
N ILE A 8 9.86 15.79 -13.72
CA ILE A 8 11.03 14.90 -13.69
C ILE A 8 10.70 13.89 -12.59
N GLY A 9 9.95 12.84 -12.95
CA GLY A 9 9.95 11.66 -12.11
C GLY A 9 11.41 11.22 -11.99
N SER A 10 11.89 10.97 -10.78
CA SER A 10 13.25 10.45 -10.52
C SER A 10 13.59 9.21 -11.37
N GLY A 11 12.58 8.59 -12.00
CA GLY A 11 12.68 7.37 -12.77
C GLY A 11 12.77 6.19 -11.81
N ASP A 12 11.88 5.23 -12.00
CA ASP A 12 12.05 3.90 -11.43
C ASP A 12 11.72 2.89 -12.53
N VAL A 13 12.12 1.63 -12.36
CA VAL A 13 11.72 0.59 -13.28
C VAL A 13 10.20 0.42 -13.23
N LYS A 14 9.62 0.03 -14.36
CA LYS A 14 8.15 -0.05 -14.54
C LYS A 14 7.44 -0.81 -13.42
N TYR A 15 8.12 -1.83 -12.86
CA TYR A 15 7.59 -2.72 -11.84
C TYR A 15 7.60 -2.16 -10.42
N HIS A 16 8.22 -1.00 -10.17
CA HIS A 16 8.21 -0.33 -8.88
C HIS A 16 7.18 0.80 -8.80
N LEU A 17 6.47 1.09 -9.89
CA LEU A 17 5.54 2.22 -9.95
C LEU A 17 4.21 1.89 -9.27
N GLY A 18 3.83 2.71 -8.30
CA GLY A 18 2.52 2.66 -7.67
C GLY A 18 1.40 3.12 -8.59
N THR A 19 0.18 2.69 -8.30
CA THR A 19 -1.04 3.12 -9.00
C THR A 19 -2.19 3.33 -8.05
N CYS A 20 -3.16 4.15 -8.43
CA CYS A 20 -4.41 4.33 -7.68
C CYS A 20 -5.55 4.39 -8.68
N VAL A 21 -6.51 3.47 -8.54
CA VAL A 21 -7.67 3.38 -9.43
C VAL A 21 -8.91 3.08 -8.61
N GLU A 22 -10.03 3.66 -9.02
CA GLU A 22 -11.33 3.36 -8.43
C GLU A 22 -12.16 2.57 -9.45
N ARG A 23 -12.83 1.50 -8.99
CA ARG A 23 -13.59 0.60 -9.85
C ARG A 23 -14.94 0.28 -9.23
N LEU A 24 -15.98 0.25 -10.05
CA LEU A 24 -17.30 -0.21 -9.65
C LEU A 24 -17.28 -1.73 -9.45
N ASN A 25 -17.55 -2.17 -8.22
CA ASN A 25 -17.87 -3.57 -7.95
C ASN A 25 -19.30 -3.83 -8.41
N ARG A 26 -19.46 -4.67 -9.44
CA ARG A 26 -20.77 -4.99 -10.03
C ARG A 26 -21.66 -5.83 -9.11
N ALA A 27 -21.08 -6.59 -8.18
CA ALA A 27 -21.84 -7.44 -7.26
C ALA A 27 -22.50 -6.61 -6.14
N SER A 28 -21.79 -5.61 -5.61
CA SER A 28 -22.28 -4.74 -4.53
C SER A 28 -22.80 -3.39 -5.00
N ASN A 29 -22.60 -3.03 -6.27
CA ASN A 29 -22.89 -1.71 -6.84
C ASN A 29 -22.23 -0.55 -6.08
N THR A 30 -21.01 -0.79 -5.57
CA THR A 30 -20.22 0.20 -4.83
C THR A 30 -18.86 0.41 -5.50
N ASN A 31 -18.33 1.63 -5.42
CA ASN A 31 -16.98 1.92 -5.88
C ASN A 31 -15.96 1.45 -4.84
N VAL A 32 -14.92 0.77 -5.32
CA VAL A 32 -13.79 0.29 -4.51
C VAL A 32 -12.52 0.96 -5.03
N LYS A 33 -11.78 1.60 -4.12
CA LYS A 33 -10.48 2.22 -4.39
C LYS A 33 -9.38 1.17 -4.21
N PHE A 34 -8.63 0.92 -5.27
CA PHE A 34 -7.43 0.09 -5.26
C PHE A 34 -6.21 1.01 -5.30
N SER A 35 -5.28 0.86 -4.36
CA SER A 35 -4.02 1.58 -4.38
C SER A 35 -2.85 0.63 -4.21
N LEU A 36 -2.01 0.55 -5.24
CA LEU A 36 -0.73 -0.14 -5.22
C LEU A 36 0.35 0.87 -4.80
N VAL A 37 1.09 0.54 -3.74
CA VAL A 37 2.20 1.36 -3.25
C VAL A 37 3.44 1.08 -4.08
N ALA A 38 4.22 2.14 -4.39
CA ALA A 38 5.52 1.99 -5.05
C ALA A 38 6.53 1.33 -4.10
N ASN A 39 7.35 0.41 -4.59
CA ASN A 39 8.29 -0.35 -3.77
C ASN A 39 9.67 -0.43 -4.42
N PRO A 40 10.77 -0.39 -3.65
CA PRO A 40 12.11 -0.62 -4.19
C PRO A 40 12.34 -2.12 -4.45
N SER A 41 13.50 -2.46 -5.02
CA SER A 41 13.97 -3.85 -5.16
C SER A 41 14.34 -4.52 -3.84
N HIS A 42 14.44 -3.78 -2.72
CA HIS A 42 14.65 -4.35 -1.40
C HIS A 42 13.35 -5.03 -0.95
N LEU A 43 13.30 -6.35 -1.12
CA LEU A 43 12.10 -7.15 -0.85
C LEU A 43 11.61 -6.92 0.58
N GLU A 44 10.28 -6.95 0.76
CA GLU A 44 9.57 -6.75 2.03
C GLU A 44 9.72 -5.37 2.70
N ALA A 45 10.63 -4.51 2.23
CA ALA A 45 10.81 -3.16 2.79
C ALA A 45 9.56 -2.28 2.68
N VAL A 46 8.63 -2.62 1.78
CA VAL A 46 7.37 -1.88 1.58
C VAL A 46 6.25 -2.33 2.53
N ASP A 47 6.39 -3.47 3.20
CA ASP A 47 5.34 -4.04 4.07
C ASP A 47 4.87 -3.06 5.15
N PRO A 48 5.75 -2.47 5.99
CA PRO A 48 5.31 -1.52 7.00
C PRO A 48 4.79 -0.21 6.37
N VAL A 49 5.23 0.14 5.15
CA VAL A 49 4.73 1.31 4.43
C VAL A 49 3.27 1.12 4.01
N VAL A 50 2.92 -0.07 3.52
CA VAL A 50 1.54 -0.43 3.18
C VAL A 50 0.66 -0.48 4.43
N GLN A 51 1.15 -1.05 5.54
CA GLN A 51 0.44 -1.06 6.82
C GLN A 51 0.18 0.37 7.31
N GLY A 52 1.20 1.22 7.34
CA GLY A 52 1.07 2.62 7.76
C GLY A 52 0.11 3.42 6.88
N LYS A 53 0.15 3.23 5.55
CA LYS A 53 -0.79 3.86 4.63
C LYS A 53 -2.23 3.39 4.85
N THR A 54 -2.43 2.10 5.10
CA THR A 54 -3.74 1.54 5.44
C THR A 54 -4.27 2.15 6.73
N ARG A 55 -3.42 2.24 7.76
CA ARG A 55 -3.77 2.87 9.03
C ARG A 55 -4.14 4.35 8.85
N ALA A 56 -3.42 5.08 8.02
CA ALA A 56 -3.75 6.47 7.69
C ALA A 56 -5.11 6.57 6.97
N GLU A 57 -5.39 5.72 5.99
CA GLU A 57 -6.70 5.69 5.31
C GLU A 57 -7.83 5.35 6.29
N GLN A 58 -7.61 4.42 7.23
CA GLN A 58 -8.57 4.11 8.28
C GLN A 58 -8.85 5.34 9.16
N PHE A 59 -7.79 6.03 9.61
CA PHE A 59 -7.91 7.24 10.41
C PHE A 59 -8.72 8.33 9.68
N TYR A 60 -8.36 8.66 8.44
CA TYR A 60 -9.03 9.70 7.67
C TYR A 60 -10.48 9.36 7.30
N ARG A 61 -10.84 8.08 7.24
CA ARG A 61 -12.21 7.61 6.97
C ARG A 61 -13.05 7.42 8.25
N GLY A 62 -12.48 7.69 9.43
CA GLY A 62 -13.10 7.38 10.71
C GLY A 62 -13.42 5.88 10.86
N ASP A 63 -12.60 5.03 10.25
CA ASP A 63 -12.70 3.58 10.30
C ASP A 63 -12.07 3.06 11.59
N LYS A 64 -12.85 3.06 12.67
CA LYS A 64 -12.40 2.63 13.99
C LYS A 64 -12.23 1.12 14.12
N PHE A 65 -12.89 0.35 13.25
CA PHE A 65 -12.95 -1.11 13.34
C PHE A 65 -12.14 -1.81 12.23
N GLY A 66 -11.59 -1.06 11.28
CA GLY A 66 -10.85 -1.60 10.13
C GLY A 66 -11.76 -2.24 9.07
N ASP A 67 -13.04 -1.83 9.00
CA ASP A 67 -14.05 -2.44 8.13
C ASP A 67 -14.21 -1.75 6.76
N LYS A 68 -13.52 -0.62 6.53
CA LYS A 68 -13.59 0.17 5.29
C LYS A 68 -12.29 0.18 4.50
N ALA A 69 -11.15 -0.04 5.14
CA ALA A 69 -9.84 -0.05 4.50
C ALA A 69 -8.96 -1.19 5.04
N MET A 70 -8.39 -1.96 4.11
CA MET A 70 -7.49 -3.07 4.40
C MET A 70 -6.26 -3.05 3.49
N SER A 71 -5.17 -3.63 3.99
CA SER A 71 -3.95 -3.91 3.23
C SER A 71 -3.98 -5.34 2.69
N ILE A 72 -3.41 -5.53 1.49
CA ILE A 72 -3.03 -6.85 0.97
C ILE A 72 -1.53 -6.81 0.71
N LEU A 73 -0.79 -7.72 1.33
CA LEU A 73 0.65 -7.87 1.14
C LEU A 73 0.93 -9.13 0.31
N LEU A 74 1.80 -9.03 -0.69
CA LEU A 74 2.21 -10.15 -1.54
C LEU A 74 3.72 -10.33 -1.41
N HIS A 75 4.14 -11.54 -1.08
CA HIS A 75 5.53 -11.84 -0.74
C HIS A 75 6.10 -12.95 -1.62
N GLY A 76 7.42 -12.97 -1.77
CA GLY A 76 8.15 -14.15 -2.24
C GLY A 76 8.42 -15.09 -1.06
N ASP A 77 8.41 -16.40 -1.28
CA ASP A 77 8.63 -17.42 -0.25
C ASP A 77 9.95 -17.24 0.50
N ALA A 78 11.06 -17.04 -0.23
CA ALA A 78 12.37 -16.85 0.38
C ALA A 78 12.50 -15.51 1.13
N ALA A 79 11.91 -14.44 0.59
CA ALA A 79 11.99 -13.11 1.19
C ALA A 79 11.13 -13.00 2.44
N PHE A 80 9.92 -13.58 2.41
CA PHE A 80 9.02 -13.67 3.56
C PHE A 80 9.70 -14.34 4.76
N ALA A 81 10.42 -15.45 4.53
CA ALA A 81 11.11 -16.16 5.60
C ALA A 81 12.40 -15.47 6.07
N GLY A 82 13.10 -14.77 5.16
CA GLY A 82 14.46 -14.28 5.38
C GLY A 82 14.59 -12.80 5.78
N GLN A 83 13.60 -11.96 5.48
CA GLN A 83 13.66 -10.52 5.79
C GLN A 83 13.08 -10.23 7.17
N GLY A 84 13.91 -9.71 8.08
CA GLY A 84 13.51 -9.38 9.46
C GLY A 84 12.32 -8.42 9.56
N VAL A 85 12.21 -7.49 8.60
CA VAL A 85 11.12 -6.50 8.54
C VAL A 85 9.73 -7.13 8.43
N VAL A 86 9.62 -8.36 7.92
CA VAL A 86 8.36 -9.12 7.89
C VAL A 86 7.89 -9.40 9.31
N TYR A 87 8.77 -9.95 10.15
CA TYR A 87 8.47 -10.25 11.55
C TYR A 87 8.25 -8.97 12.36
N GLU A 88 9.02 -7.91 12.10
CA GLU A 88 8.77 -6.60 12.71
C GLU A 88 7.38 -6.06 12.34
N THR A 89 6.96 -6.21 11.08
CA THR A 89 5.64 -5.79 10.61
C THR A 89 4.52 -6.62 11.27
N PHE A 90 4.71 -7.93 11.44
CA PHE A 90 3.77 -8.74 12.23
C PHE A 90 3.67 -8.27 13.67
N HIS A 91 4.77 -7.91 14.32
CA HIS A 91 4.71 -7.39 15.70
C HIS A 91 3.91 -6.09 15.82
N LEU A 92 3.70 -5.34 14.73
CA LEU A 92 2.84 -4.16 14.73
C LEU A 92 1.34 -4.52 14.73
N SER A 93 0.93 -5.74 14.37
CA SER A 93 -0.48 -6.08 14.15
C SER A 93 -1.33 -6.01 15.43
N ASP A 94 -0.72 -6.30 16.59
CA ASP A 94 -1.40 -6.38 17.87
C ASP A 94 -1.15 -5.16 18.78
N LEU A 95 -0.48 -4.13 18.25
CA LEU A 95 -0.27 -2.90 19.00
C LEU A 95 -1.55 -2.06 19.04
N PRO A 96 -1.80 -1.33 20.15
CA PRO A 96 -2.89 -0.37 20.23
C PRO A 96 -2.79 0.67 19.13
N ALA A 97 -3.95 1.01 18.58
CA ALA A 97 -4.10 1.84 17.41
C ALA A 97 -4.38 3.31 17.74
#